data_AF-A0A2E7W389-F1
#
_entry.id   AF-A0A2E7W389-F1
#
_cell.length_a   1.000
_cell.length_b   1.000
_cell.length_c   1.000
_cell.angle_alpha   90.00
_cell.angle_beta   90.00
_cell.angle_gamma   90.00
#
_symmetry.space_group_name_H-M   'P 1'
#
loop_
_entity.id
_entity.type
_entity.pdbx_description
1 polymer ?
#
loop_
_entity_poly.entity_id
_entity_poly.type
_entity_poly.pdbx_seq_one_letter_code
_entity_poly.pdbx_strand_id
1 'polypeptide(L)'
;MSHSGKEIKSEDRKVNKLSVQLKGYWGLGALGLSSVSYTINTQFTYFLVEYLGLSAVIAGSIYAVSRLYDAVTDPVVGALSDATQSRWGRRRPWILLSAFLIPMACWMLFHPPDLSPTFLTAYMAFGILFFYTGYTVYYVPHLAMAAEMTDSYQERTSLMAYNMFFASAAGFVGTSVTAWLIVFFGNDREAYGQMSIPMGILSFICLFLCFRGTASARNMDVPITKKEITFKEWWKL
;
A
#
# COMPACT_ATOMS: atom_id res chain seq x y z
N MET A 1 -47.55 -15.38 -39.94
CA MET A 1 -46.63 -16.21 -39.13
C MET A 1 -45.40 -15.36 -38.82
N SER A 2 -45.42 -14.52 -37.79
CA SER A 2 -45.21 -14.83 -36.36
C SER A 2 -43.90 -15.55 -36.07
N HIS A 3 -42.81 -14.78 -35.93
CA HIS A 3 -41.70 -15.07 -35.04
C HIS A 3 -41.32 -13.73 -34.39
N SER A 4 -42.07 -13.31 -33.37
CA SER A 4 -41.83 -13.65 -31.97
C SER A 4 -40.44 -13.16 -31.54
N GLY A 5 -40.44 -11.91 -31.06
CA GLY A 5 -39.33 -11.33 -30.34
C GLY A 5 -39.01 -12.22 -29.14
N LYS A 6 -37.78 -12.74 -29.13
CA LYS A 6 -37.13 -13.07 -27.88
C LYS A 6 -36.46 -11.77 -27.43
N GLU A 7 -37.24 -10.94 -26.74
CA GLU A 7 -36.68 -10.05 -25.74
C GLU A 7 -35.76 -10.90 -24.88
N ILE A 8 -34.46 -10.64 -25.00
CA ILE A 8 -33.49 -11.05 -24.01
C ILE A 8 -33.95 -10.32 -22.75
N LYS A 9 -34.73 -11.00 -21.91
CA LYS A 9 -34.91 -10.60 -20.52
C LYS A 9 -33.50 -10.44 -19.97
N SER A 10 -33.05 -9.21 -19.89
CA SER A 10 -32.00 -8.81 -18.98
C SER A 10 -32.53 -9.21 -17.62
N GLU A 11 -32.24 -10.44 -17.20
CA GLU A 11 -32.30 -10.79 -15.79
C GLU A 11 -31.52 -9.69 -15.09
N ASP A 12 -32.23 -8.86 -14.34
CA ASP A 12 -31.68 -8.01 -13.30
C ASP A 12 -30.87 -8.95 -12.40
N ARG A 13 -29.62 -9.21 -12.78
CA ARG A 13 -28.60 -9.76 -11.90
C ARG A 13 -28.50 -8.69 -10.84
N LYS A 14 -29.30 -8.82 -9.77
CA LYS A 14 -29.31 -7.92 -8.63
C LYS A 14 -27.85 -7.70 -8.26
N VAL A 15 -27.30 -6.56 -8.69
CA VAL A 15 -25.90 -6.24 -8.44
C VAL A 15 -25.86 -6.06 -6.93
N ASN A 16 -25.31 -7.05 -6.23
CA ASN A 16 -25.16 -6.99 -4.79
C ASN A 16 -24.20 -5.84 -4.50
N LYS A 17 -24.78 -4.68 -4.18
CA LYS A 17 -24.02 -3.48 -3.84
C LYS A 17 -23.17 -3.79 -2.62
N LEU A 18 -21.90 -3.41 -2.67
CA LEU A 18 -21.02 -3.56 -1.52
C LEU A 18 -21.44 -2.56 -0.45
N SER A 19 -21.42 -3.00 0.81
CA SER A 19 -21.71 -2.12 1.94
C SER A 19 -20.76 -0.92 1.95
N VAL A 20 -21.30 0.27 2.20
CA VAL A 20 -20.52 1.51 2.32
C VAL A 20 -19.45 1.38 3.40
N GLN A 21 -19.74 0.66 4.49
CA GLN A 21 -18.78 0.40 5.56
C GLN A 21 -17.57 -0.40 5.06
N LEU A 22 -17.79 -1.41 4.22
CA LEU A 22 -16.71 -2.21 3.64
C LEU A 22 -15.82 -1.35 2.73
N LYS A 23 -16.41 -0.50 1.89
CA LYS A 23 -15.67 0.45 1.04
C LYS A 23 -14.82 1.41 1.90
N GLY A 24 -15.39 1.89 3.01
CA GLY A 24 -14.69 2.71 4.00
C GLY A 24 -13.50 2.00 4.64
N TYR A 25 -13.67 0.79 5.16
CA TYR A 25 -12.58 0.03 5.76
C TYR A 25 -11.49 -0.35 4.75
N TRP A 26 -11.88 -0.71 3.53
CA TRP A 26 -10.92 -1.02 2.48
C TRP A 26 -10.11 0.23 2.08
N GLY A 27 -10.76 1.39 1.95
CA GLY A 27 -10.09 2.67 1.70
C GLY A 27 -9.23 3.17 2.87
N LEU A 28 -9.62 2.91 4.13
CA LEU A 28 -8.83 3.27 5.31
C LEU A 28 -7.43 2.64 5.30
N GLY A 29 -7.28 1.44 4.74
CA GLY A 29 -5.96 0.85 4.61
C GLY A 29 -5.05 1.67 3.67
N ALA A 30 -5.60 2.26 2.61
CA ALA A 30 -4.86 3.15 1.73
C ALA A 30 -4.44 4.43 2.44
N LEU A 31 -5.24 4.92 3.39
CA LEU A 31 -4.82 6.00 4.27
C LEU A 31 -3.59 5.61 5.10
N GLY A 32 -3.63 4.44 5.72
CA GLY A 32 -2.55 3.95 6.58
C GLY A 32 -1.23 3.76 5.85
N LEU A 33 -1.25 3.15 4.66
CA LEU A 33 -0.06 3.00 3.83
C LEU A 33 0.43 4.37 3.31
N SER A 34 -0.47 5.14 2.72
CA SER A 34 -0.09 6.33 1.96
C SER A 34 0.40 7.44 2.89
N SER A 35 -0.11 7.56 4.11
CA SER A 35 0.33 8.59 5.07
C SER A 35 1.82 8.45 5.41
N VAL A 36 2.27 7.22 5.69
CA VAL A 36 3.69 6.91 5.94
C VAL A 36 4.50 7.04 4.65
N SER A 37 3.96 6.60 3.51
CA SER A 37 4.64 6.77 2.21
C SER A 37 4.91 8.25 1.91
N TYR A 38 3.93 9.13 2.04
CA TYR A 38 4.13 10.57 1.85
C TYR A 38 5.11 11.17 2.86
N THR A 39 5.08 10.71 4.11
CA THR A 39 6.04 11.12 5.15
C THR A 39 7.47 10.79 4.73
N ILE A 40 7.73 9.55 4.31
CA ILE A 40 9.06 9.11 3.90
C ILE A 40 9.48 9.86 2.63
N ASN A 41 8.63 9.91 1.59
CA ASN A 41 9.00 10.55 0.33
C ASN A 41 9.32 12.05 0.49
N THR A 42 8.71 12.74 1.47
CA THR A 42 8.96 14.17 1.70
C THR A 42 10.08 14.44 2.70
N GLN A 43 10.16 13.70 3.80
CA GLN A 43 11.05 14.00 4.91
C GLN A 43 12.38 13.23 4.87
N PHE A 44 12.41 12.06 4.24
CA PHE A 44 13.58 11.18 4.29
C PHE A 44 14.84 11.85 3.74
N THR A 45 14.77 12.43 2.54
CA THR A 45 15.94 13.09 1.93
C THR A 45 16.43 14.25 2.78
N TYR A 46 15.51 15.06 3.32
CA TYR A 46 15.88 16.16 4.21
C TYR A 46 16.55 15.65 5.49
N PHE A 47 16.01 14.60 6.10
CA PHE A 47 16.57 13.97 7.28
C PHE A 47 17.99 13.43 7.05
N LEU A 48 18.22 12.74 5.92
CA LEU A 48 19.54 12.23 5.55
C LEU A 48 20.57 13.34 5.39
N VAL A 49 20.20 14.44 4.74
CA VAL A 49 21.12 15.53 4.40
C VAL A 49 21.41 16.40 5.61
N GLU A 50 20.35 16.90 6.27
CA GLU A 50 20.48 17.92 7.30
C GLU A 50 20.94 17.33 8.64
N TYR A 51 20.43 16.15 9.03
CA TYR A 51 20.70 15.60 10.37
C TYR A 51 21.70 14.45 10.37
N LEU A 52 21.81 13.70 9.28
CA LEU A 52 22.77 12.59 9.16
C LEU A 52 24.02 12.94 8.36
N GLY A 53 24.06 14.11 7.73
CA GLY A 53 25.22 14.58 6.96
C GLY A 53 25.51 13.75 5.69
N LEU A 54 24.55 12.95 5.22
CA LEU A 54 24.69 12.18 3.99
C LEU A 54 24.37 13.07 2.78
N SER A 55 25.11 12.91 1.68
CA SER A 55 24.84 13.71 0.49
C SER A 55 23.48 13.40 -0.16
N ALA A 56 22.89 14.39 -0.83
CA ALA A 56 21.66 14.19 -1.61
C ALA A 56 21.84 13.15 -2.73
N VAL A 57 23.06 12.98 -3.25
CA VAL A 57 23.39 11.95 -4.26
C VAL A 57 23.20 10.55 -3.67
N ILE A 58 23.63 10.33 -2.43
CA ILE A 58 23.41 9.06 -1.72
C ILE A 58 21.92 8.83 -1.53
N ALA A 59 21.17 9.83 -1.04
CA ALA A 59 19.72 9.72 -0.86
C ALA A 59 19.00 9.36 -2.17
N GLY A 60 19.35 10.03 -3.27
CA GLY A 60 18.82 9.73 -4.61
C GLY A 60 19.19 8.32 -5.10
N SER A 61 20.42 7.87 -4.83
CA SER A 61 20.85 6.51 -5.19
C SER A 61 20.07 5.43 -4.45
N ILE A 62 19.74 5.65 -3.17
CA ILE A 62 18.92 4.73 -2.37
C ILE A 62 17.54 4.57 -3.00
N TYR A 63 16.90 5.68 -3.40
CA TYR A 63 15.61 5.64 -4.10
C TYR A 63 15.72 4.99 -5.49
N ALA A 64 16.80 5.23 -6.23
CA ALA A 64 17.00 4.58 -7.53
C ALA A 64 17.07 3.06 -7.40
N VAL A 65 17.85 2.57 -6.42
CA VAL A 65 17.94 1.14 -6.12
C VAL A 65 16.60 0.58 -5.65
N SER A 66 15.83 1.32 -4.84
CA SER A 66 14.52 0.86 -4.39
C SER A 66 13.54 0.68 -5.54
N ARG A 67 13.61 1.49 -6.60
CA ARG A 67 12.77 1.30 -7.80
C ARG A 67 13.12 0.07 -8.61
N LEU A 68 14.42 -0.25 -8.73
CA LEU A 68 14.85 -1.50 -9.36
C LEU A 68 14.40 -2.71 -8.54
N TYR A 69 14.42 -2.59 -7.22
CA TYR A 69 13.91 -3.61 -6.30
C TYR A 69 12.39 -3.81 -6.45
N ASP A 70 11.61 -2.73 -6.48
CA ASP A 70 10.15 -2.77 -6.67
C ASP A 70 9.74 -3.52 -7.96
N ALA A 71 10.48 -3.31 -9.05
CA ALA A 71 10.23 -3.99 -10.32
C ALA A 71 10.30 -5.52 -10.22
N VAL A 72 11.05 -6.04 -9.24
CA VAL A 72 11.19 -7.48 -8.97
C VAL A 72 10.22 -7.94 -7.89
N THR A 73 10.06 -7.17 -6.81
CA THR A 73 9.21 -7.58 -5.68
C THR A 73 7.73 -7.58 -6.01
N ASP A 74 7.25 -6.66 -6.85
CA ASP A 74 5.83 -6.55 -7.21
C ASP A 74 5.28 -7.84 -7.84
N PRO A 75 5.89 -8.42 -8.90
CA PRO A 75 5.47 -9.72 -9.45
C PRO A 75 5.61 -10.88 -8.45
N VAL A 76 6.68 -10.87 -7.64
CA VAL A 76 6.94 -11.94 -6.65
C VAL A 76 5.85 -11.97 -5.59
N VAL A 77 5.53 -10.82 -4.99
CA VAL A 77 4.44 -10.69 -4.01
C VAL A 77 3.08 -10.96 -4.65
N GLY A 78 2.88 -10.57 -5.91
CA GLY A 78 1.69 -10.95 -6.67
C GLY A 78 1.52 -12.47 -6.72
N ALA A 79 2.54 -13.20 -7.18
CA ALA A 79 2.50 -14.66 -7.27
C ALA A 79 2.38 -15.35 -5.89
N LEU A 80 3.08 -14.86 -4.87
CA LEU A 80 3.02 -15.41 -3.52
C LEU A 80 1.65 -15.18 -2.86
N SER A 81 1.09 -13.98 -3.00
CA SER A 81 -0.23 -13.66 -2.46
C SER A 81 -1.34 -14.41 -3.19
N ASP A 82 -1.16 -14.69 -4.48
CA ASP A 82 -2.01 -15.62 -5.23
C ASP A 82 -1.91 -17.03 -4.64
N ALA A 83 -0.71 -17.56 -4.40
CA ALA A 83 -0.53 -18.93 -3.93
C ALA A 83 -0.92 -19.15 -2.44
N THR A 84 -1.15 -18.07 -1.69
CA THR A 84 -1.37 -18.14 -0.23
C THR A 84 -2.71 -18.79 0.11
N GLN A 85 -2.67 -19.90 0.85
CA GLN A 85 -3.86 -20.53 1.43
C GLN A 85 -3.89 -20.27 2.93
N SER A 86 -4.88 -19.52 3.40
CA SER A 86 -5.04 -19.17 4.82
C SER A 86 -6.51 -19.14 5.21
N ARG A 87 -6.80 -19.41 6.49
CA ARG A 87 -8.14 -19.30 7.10
C ARG A 87 -8.78 -17.92 6.95
N TRP A 88 -7.98 -16.88 6.70
CA TRP A 88 -8.46 -15.50 6.52
C TRP A 88 -8.67 -15.12 5.04
N GLY A 89 -8.42 -16.05 4.10
CA GLY A 89 -8.38 -15.80 2.66
C GLY A 89 -6.96 -15.59 2.14
N ARG A 90 -6.83 -15.43 0.81
CA ARG A 90 -5.54 -15.34 0.11
C ARG A 90 -4.77 -14.04 0.41
N ARG A 91 -5.46 -12.88 0.34
CA ARG A 91 -4.85 -11.54 0.41
C ARG A 91 -4.71 -10.95 1.81
N ARG A 92 -5.66 -11.26 2.69
CA ARG A 92 -5.75 -10.64 4.03
C ARG A 92 -4.54 -10.88 4.95
N PRO A 93 -3.88 -12.06 4.94
CA PRO A 93 -2.65 -12.26 5.73
C PRO A 93 -1.53 -11.28 5.36
N TRP A 94 -1.43 -10.91 4.08
CA TRP A 94 -0.43 -9.96 3.59
C TRP A 94 -0.72 -8.54 4.06
N ILE A 95 -1.98 -8.13 4.06
CA ILE A 95 -2.42 -6.86 4.66
C ILE A 95 -2.05 -6.82 6.15
N LEU A 96 -2.31 -7.90 6.89
CA LEU A 96 -1.94 -7.96 8.30
C LEU A 96 -0.42 -7.89 8.51
N LEU A 97 0.36 -8.60 7.69
CA LEU A 97 1.83 -8.55 7.75
C LEU A 97 2.35 -7.12 7.52
N SER A 98 1.84 -6.44 6.49
CA SER A 98 2.24 -5.05 6.21
C SER A 98 1.89 -4.08 7.33
N ALA A 99 0.82 -4.35 8.09
CA ALA A 99 0.44 -3.53 9.24
C ALA A 99 1.56 -3.45 10.29
N PHE A 100 2.43 -4.45 10.39
CA PHE A 100 3.59 -4.42 11.27
C PHE A 100 4.85 -3.92 10.56
N LEU A 101 5.07 -4.33 9.30
CA LEU A 101 6.28 -3.96 8.55
C LEU A 101 6.37 -2.44 8.33
N ILE A 102 5.27 -1.79 7.96
CA ILE A 102 5.27 -0.37 7.60
C ILE A 102 5.59 0.55 8.79
N PRO A 103 4.90 0.43 9.95
CA PRO A 103 5.25 1.22 11.14
C PRO A 103 6.67 0.94 11.64
N MET A 104 7.10 -0.32 11.61
CA MET A 104 8.45 -0.70 12.02
C MET A 104 9.51 -0.07 11.12
N ALA A 105 9.28 -0.08 9.79
CA ALA A 105 10.18 0.58 8.84
C ALA A 105 10.23 2.09 9.05
N CYS A 106 9.08 2.73 9.29
CA CYS A 106 9.00 4.16 9.59
C CYS A 106 9.85 4.52 10.82
N TRP A 107 9.67 3.77 11.92
CA TRP A 107 10.46 3.97 13.13
C TRP A 107 11.96 3.75 12.88
N MET A 108 12.32 2.67 12.19
CA MET A 108 13.71 2.33 11.90
C MET A 108 14.45 3.41 11.07
N LEU A 109 13.74 4.05 10.14
CA LEU A 109 14.28 5.11 9.28
C LEU A 109 14.53 6.43 10.02
N PHE A 110 13.71 6.77 11.00
CA PHE A 110 13.84 8.03 11.75
C PHE A 110 14.48 7.85 13.12
N HIS A 111 14.86 6.63 13.48
CA HIS A 111 15.63 6.32 14.69
C HIS A 111 16.92 5.54 14.34
N PRO A 112 17.81 6.09 13.50
CA PRO A 112 19.03 5.40 13.13
C PRO A 112 20.02 5.35 14.31
N PRO A 113 20.69 4.20 14.54
CA PRO A 113 21.76 4.10 15.52
C PRO A 113 22.97 4.93 15.09
N ASP A 114 23.81 5.32 16.05
CA ASP A 114 25.05 6.03 15.77
C ASP A 114 26.09 5.07 15.17
N LEU A 115 26.30 5.19 13.87
CA LEU A 115 27.17 4.34 13.06
C LEU A 115 28.15 5.20 12.25
N SER A 116 29.24 4.58 11.80
CA SER A 116 30.12 5.22 10.82
C SER A 116 29.35 5.54 9.52
N PRO A 117 29.75 6.55 8.72
CA PRO A 117 29.02 6.96 7.52
C PRO A 117 28.69 5.84 6.53
N THR A 118 29.61 4.88 6.33
CA THR A 118 29.40 3.72 5.45
C THR A 118 28.31 2.79 5.98
N PHE A 119 28.38 2.42 7.26
CA PHE A 119 27.38 1.56 7.89
C PHE A 119 26.03 2.26 8.03
N LEU A 120 26.03 3.57 8.29
CA LEU A 120 24.82 4.38 8.31
C LEU A 120 24.13 4.37 6.94
N THR A 121 24.88 4.60 5.85
CA THR A 121 24.35 4.55 4.48
C THR A 121 23.72 3.19 4.17
N ALA A 122 24.40 2.09 4.53
CA ALA A 122 23.88 0.74 4.34
C ALA A 122 22.60 0.49 5.17
N TYR A 123 22.57 0.96 6.41
CA TYR A 123 21.39 0.89 7.28
C TYR A 123 20.20 1.67 6.70
N MET A 124 20.42 2.89 6.23
CA MET A 124 19.38 3.71 5.61
C MET A 124 18.86 3.09 4.30
N ALA A 125 19.76 2.53 3.48
CA ALA A 125 19.39 1.81 2.27
C ALA A 125 18.54 0.57 2.58
N PHE A 126 18.96 -0.24 3.56
CA PHE A 126 18.19 -1.38 4.05
C PHE A 126 16.81 -0.95 4.56
N GLY A 127 16.74 0.14 5.33
CA GLY A 127 15.46 0.64 5.85
C GLY A 127 14.48 1.07 4.77
N ILE A 128 14.96 1.69 3.70
CA ILE A 128 14.12 2.05 2.56
C ILE A 128 13.64 0.81 1.82
N LEU A 129 14.52 -0.17 1.57
CA LEU A 129 14.11 -1.43 0.95
C LEU A 129 13.11 -2.20 1.82
N PHE A 130 13.28 -2.17 3.14
CA PHE A 130 12.36 -2.78 4.10
C PHE A 130 10.99 -2.08 4.08
N PHE A 131 10.98 -0.75 4.03
CA PHE A 131 9.74 0.02 3.86
C PHE A 131 9.03 -0.33 2.55
N TYR A 132 9.73 -0.32 1.41
CA TYR A 132 9.13 -0.64 0.11
C TYR A 132 8.68 -2.10 0.01
N THR A 133 9.37 -3.03 0.71
CA THR A 133 8.88 -4.40 0.86
C THR A 133 7.52 -4.42 1.56
N GLY A 134 7.39 -3.70 2.69
CA GLY A 134 6.11 -3.54 3.39
C GLY A 134 5.04 -2.88 2.52
N TYR A 135 5.44 -1.88 1.72
CA TYR A 135 4.58 -1.20 0.75
C TYR A 135 4.02 -2.18 -0.27
N THR A 136 4.87 -2.96 -0.95
CA THR A 136 4.46 -3.94 -1.96
C THR A 136 3.60 -5.05 -1.36
N VAL A 137 3.99 -5.56 -0.18
CA VAL A 137 3.22 -6.59 0.59
C VAL A 137 1.79 -6.12 0.89
N TYR A 138 1.57 -4.82 1.06
CA TYR A 138 0.22 -4.26 1.17
C TYR A 138 -0.43 -4.01 -0.20
N TYR A 139 0.24 -3.21 -1.04
CA TYR A 139 -0.36 -2.55 -2.21
C TYR A 139 -0.81 -3.54 -3.27
N VAL A 140 0.03 -4.54 -3.58
CA VAL A 140 -0.28 -5.54 -4.60
C VAL A 140 -1.50 -6.39 -4.22
N PRO A 141 -1.54 -7.03 -3.02
CA PRO A 141 -2.72 -7.77 -2.59
C PRO A 141 -3.96 -6.90 -2.39
N HIS A 142 -3.80 -5.66 -1.92
CA HIS A 142 -4.91 -4.74 -1.67
C HIS A 142 -5.64 -4.34 -2.96
N LEU A 143 -4.90 -4.03 -4.02
CA LEU A 143 -5.48 -3.75 -5.34
C LEU A 143 -6.13 -4.99 -5.95
N ALA A 144 -5.47 -6.15 -5.87
CA ALA A 144 -6.03 -7.41 -6.37
C ALA A 144 -7.36 -7.76 -5.66
N MET A 145 -7.45 -7.49 -4.36
CA MET A 145 -8.64 -7.73 -3.55
C MET A 145 -9.87 -6.97 -4.07
N ALA A 146 -9.71 -5.77 -4.62
CA ALA A 146 -10.83 -5.02 -5.18
C ALA A 146 -11.49 -5.71 -6.38
N ALA A 147 -10.72 -6.47 -7.16
CA ALA A 147 -11.24 -7.28 -8.25
C ALA A 147 -11.98 -8.53 -7.75
N GLU A 148 -11.52 -9.11 -6.64
CA GLU A 148 -12.09 -10.31 -6.02
C GLU A 148 -13.39 -10.01 -5.23
N MET A 149 -13.60 -8.76 -4.79
CA MET A 149 -14.77 -8.34 -4.01
C MET A 149 -16.06 -8.19 -4.84
N THR A 150 -15.97 -7.90 -6.15
CA THR A 150 -17.14 -7.61 -6.98
C THR A 150 -16.91 -7.80 -8.48
N ASP A 151 -17.94 -8.28 -9.17
CA ASP A 151 -17.99 -8.48 -10.63
C ASP A 151 -18.53 -7.23 -11.34
N SER A 152 -19.18 -6.32 -10.59
CA SER A 152 -19.72 -5.09 -11.16
C SER A 152 -18.61 -4.06 -11.34
N TYR A 153 -18.47 -3.61 -12.59
CA TYR A 153 -17.59 -2.51 -12.94
C TYR A 153 -17.87 -1.25 -12.11
N GLN A 154 -19.15 -0.93 -11.87
CA GLN A 154 -19.57 0.24 -11.08
C GLN A 154 -19.16 0.11 -9.62
N GLU A 155 -19.33 -1.06 -9.00
CA GLU A 155 -18.92 -1.29 -7.61
C GLU A 155 -17.39 -1.30 -7.46
N ARG A 156 -16.65 -1.85 -8.42
CA ARG A 156 -15.18 -1.80 -8.45
C ARG A 156 -14.67 -0.38 -8.62
N THR A 157 -15.29 0.39 -9.50
CA THR A 157 -14.98 1.82 -9.68
C THR A 157 -15.28 2.59 -8.39
N SER A 158 -16.39 2.28 -7.72
CA SER A 158 -16.73 2.88 -6.43
C SER A 158 -15.70 2.53 -5.35
N LEU A 159 -15.21 1.29 -5.27
CA LEU A 159 -14.10 0.94 -4.37
C LEU A 159 -12.87 1.80 -4.68
N MET A 160 -12.42 1.85 -5.94
CA MET A 160 -11.27 2.65 -6.34
C MET A 160 -11.43 4.15 -6.01
N ALA A 161 -12.64 4.70 -6.14
CA ALA A 161 -12.92 6.08 -5.74
C ALA A 161 -12.71 6.29 -4.23
N TYR A 162 -13.15 5.35 -3.39
CA TYR A 162 -12.84 5.38 -1.96
C TYR A 162 -11.33 5.27 -1.72
N ASN A 163 -10.63 4.40 -2.45
CA ASN A 163 -9.17 4.28 -2.39
C ASN A 163 -8.50 5.65 -2.57
N MET A 164 -8.85 6.34 -3.65
CA MET A 164 -8.24 7.60 -4.06
C MET A 164 -8.57 8.71 -3.08
N PHE A 165 -9.81 8.75 -2.58
CA PHE A 165 -10.22 9.71 -1.56
C PHE A 165 -9.37 9.57 -0.29
N PHE A 166 -9.25 8.35 0.23
CA PHE A 166 -8.46 8.08 1.43
C PHE A 166 -6.96 8.28 1.19
N ALA A 167 -6.41 7.90 0.03
CA ALA A 167 -5.02 8.16 -0.33
C ALA A 167 -4.72 9.66 -0.43
N SER A 168 -5.64 10.45 -0.98
CA SER A 168 -5.52 11.91 -1.04
C SER A 168 -5.56 12.55 0.35
N ALA A 169 -6.47 12.10 1.21
CA ALA A 169 -6.50 12.51 2.62
C ALA A 169 -5.19 12.14 3.34
N ALA A 170 -4.64 10.96 3.03
CA ALA A 170 -3.35 10.53 3.54
C ALA A 170 -2.19 11.42 3.06
N GLY A 171 -2.28 11.98 1.86
CA GLY A 171 -1.34 12.97 1.35
C GLY A 171 -1.30 14.21 2.23
N PHE A 172 -2.46 14.72 2.62
CA PHE A 172 -2.55 15.84 3.57
C PHE A 172 -1.96 15.46 4.94
N VAL A 173 -2.32 14.29 5.48
CA VAL A 173 -1.78 13.83 6.77
C VAL A 173 -0.26 13.63 6.71
N GLY A 174 0.23 12.87 5.73
CA GLY A 174 1.64 12.52 5.58
C GLY A 174 2.57 13.67 5.22
N THR A 175 2.02 14.82 4.81
CA THR A 175 2.81 16.03 4.55
C THR A 175 2.60 17.07 5.64
N SER A 176 1.36 17.53 5.85
CA SER A 176 1.04 18.65 6.73
C SER A 176 1.07 18.26 8.20
N VAL A 177 0.48 17.12 8.58
CA VAL A 177 0.51 16.66 9.99
C VAL A 177 1.92 16.25 10.36
N THR A 178 2.63 15.58 9.47
CA THR A 178 4.05 15.25 9.64
C THR A 178 4.91 16.49 9.91
N ALA A 179 4.82 17.51 9.06
CA ALA A 179 5.57 18.76 9.25
C ALA A 179 5.18 19.45 10.56
N TRP A 180 3.89 19.50 10.89
CA TRP A 180 3.41 20.06 12.15
C TRP A 180 3.97 19.30 13.38
N LEU A 181 4.00 17.97 13.34
CA LEU A 181 4.57 17.15 14.42
C LEU A 181 6.07 17.42 14.60
N ILE A 182 6.84 17.51 13.52
CA ILE A 182 8.28 17.82 13.59
C ILE A 182 8.50 19.18 14.27
N VAL A 183 7.75 20.21 13.89
CA VAL A 183 7.85 21.55 14.50
C VAL A 183 7.40 21.51 15.97
N PHE A 184 6.31 20.81 16.26
CA PHE A 184 5.79 20.66 17.62
C PHE A 184 6.80 20.01 18.57
N PHE A 185 7.55 19.02 18.09
CA PHE A 185 8.56 18.30 18.88
C PHE A 185 9.92 19.02 18.95
N GLY A 186 10.11 20.16 18.28
CA GLY A 186 11.31 21.00 18.43
C GLY A 186 12.20 21.11 17.20
N ASN A 187 11.82 20.49 16.07
CA ASN A 187 12.52 20.58 14.78
C ASN A 187 14.00 20.17 14.81
N ASP A 188 14.35 19.22 15.67
CA ASP A 188 15.68 18.63 15.79
C ASP A 188 15.69 17.17 15.30
N ARG A 189 16.85 16.49 15.38
CA ARG A 189 16.96 15.08 14.98
C ARG A 189 16.00 14.19 15.78
N GLU A 190 15.77 14.50 17.05
CA GLU A 190 14.90 13.73 17.92
C GLU A 190 13.43 13.87 17.53
N ALA A 191 13.00 15.06 17.10
CA ALA A 191 11.66 15.32 16.60
C ALA A 191 11.27 14.41 15.43
N TYR A 192 12.22 14.02 14.56
CA TYR A 192 11.98 13.04 13.49
C TYR A 192 11.69 11.65 14.04
N GLY A 193 12.45 11.21 15.05
CA GLY A 193 12.16 9.97 15.77
C GLY A 193 10.79 10.02 16.46
N GLN A 194 10.48 11.12 17.13
CA GLN A 194 9.24 11.31 17.86
C GLN A 194 8.01 11.39 16.93
N MET A 195 8.10 11.98 15.74
CA MET A 195 7.00 11.99 14.76
C MET A 195 6.75 10.61 14.13
N SER A 196 7.76 9.74 14.06
CA SER A 196 7.61 8.42 13.45
C SER A 196 6.66 7.51 14.25
N ILE A 197 6.58 7.75 15.57
CA ILE A 197 5.73 6.99 16.50
C ILE A 197 4.23 7.22 16.23
N PRO A 198 3.67 8.45 16.30
CA PRO A 198 2.25 8.66 16.02
C PRO A 198 1.89 8.32 14.57
N MET A 199 2.78 8.56 13.59
CA MET A 199 2.54 8.17 12.20
C MET A 199 2.53 6.65 12.01
N GLY A 200 3.43 5.94 12.69
CA GLY A 200 3.44 4.48 12.73
C GLY A 200 2.20 3.90 13.40
N ILE A 201 1.75 4.47 14.53
CA ILE A 201 0.53 4.06 15.22
C ILE A 201 -0.70 4.29 14.34
N LEU A 202 -0.80 5.46 13.69
CA LEU A 202 -1.88 5.76 12.75
C LEU A 202 -1.92 4.73 11.62
N SER A 203 -0.76 4.44 11.01
CA SER A 203 -0.64 3.44 9.95
C SER A 203 -1.07 2.05 10.42
N PHE A 204 -0.58 1.61 11.58
CA PHE A 204 -0.95 0.33 12.19
C PHE A 204 -2.46 0.23 12.38
N ILE A 205 -3.09 1.24 12.99
CA ILE A 205 -4.54 1.25 13.25
C ILE A 205 -5.32 1.18 11.95
N CYS A 206 -4.98 2.00 10.96
CA CYS A 206 -5.66 2.03 9.67
C CYS A 206 -5.55 0.70 8.92
N LEU A 207 -4.36 0.11 8.86
CA LEU A 207 -4.11 -1.17 8.19
C LEU A 207 -4.78 -2.33 8.95
N PHE A 208 -4.77 -2.30 10.27
CA PHE A 208 -5.44 -3.30 11.10
C PHE A 208 -6.97 -3.21 10.99
N LEU A 209 -7.53 -2.00 10.96
CA LEU A 209 -8.96 -1.79 10.70
C LEU A 209 -9.34 -2.23 9.28
N CYS A 210 -8.47 -2.01 8.29
CA CYS A 210 -8.66 -2.55 6.94
C CYS A 210 -8.71 -4.08 6.98
N PHE A 211 -7.75 -4.73 7.63
CA PHE A 211 -7.74 -6.19 7.79
C PHE A 211 -9.02 -6.71 8.46
N ARG A 212 -9.49 -6.06 9.53
CA ARG A 212 -10.71 -6.46 10.25
C ARG A 212 -11.98 -6.19 9.46
N GLY A 213 -12.13 -4.99 8.89
CA GLY A 213 -13.33 -4.58 8.17
C GLY A 213 -13.52 -5.31 6.85
N THR A 214 -12.42 -5.75 6.22
CA THR A 214 -12.47 -6.59 5.01
C THR A 214 -12.75 -8.06 5.30
N ALA A 215 -12.89 -8.48 6.57
CA ALA A 215 -13.30 -9.84 6.92
C ALA A 215 -14.70 -10.19 6.41
N SER A 216 -15.57 -9.19 6.34
CA SER A 216 -16.95 -9.35 5.88
C SER A 216 -17.07 -9.31 4.35
N ALA A 217 -15.97 -9.10 3.63
CA ALA A 217 -15.96 -9.11 2.18
C ALA A 217 -16.18 -10.54 1.66
N ARG A 218 -17.04 -10.67 0.66
CA ARG A 218 -17.22 -11.93 -0.06
C ARG A 218 -16.01 -12.12 -0.96
N ASN A 219 -15.28 -13.22 -0.79
CA ASN A 219 -14.25 -13.61 -1.75
C ASN A 219 -14.97 -14.30 -2.91
N MET A 220 -15.02 -13.68 -4.08
CA MET A 220 -15.36 -14.44 -5.27
C MET A 220 -14.08 -15.14 -5.71
N ASP A 221 -14.11 -16.47 -5.73
CA ASP A 221 -13.12 -17.26 -6.43
C ASP A 221 -13.33 -17.01 -7.92
N VAL A 222 -12.86 -15.86 -8.43
CA VAL A 222 -12.79 -15.61 -9.86
C VAL A 222 -11.86 -16.70 -10.40
N PRO A 223 -12.34 -17.65 -11.21
CA PRO A 223 -11.44 -18.59 -11.84
C PRO A 223 -10.47 -17.76 -12.67
N ILE A 224 -9.22 -17.71 -12.24
CA ILE A 224 -8.15 -17.08 -13.02
C ILE A 224 -8.02 -17.98 -14.24
N THR A 225 -8.77 -17.67 -15.29
CA THR A 225 -8.46 -18.18 -16.62
C THR A 225 -7.07 -17.64 -16.91
N LYS A 226 -6.02 -18.42 -16.61
CA LYS A 226 -4.66 -18.16 -17.07
C LYS A 226 -4.73 -18.16 -18.58
N LYS A 227 -5.02 -17.01 -19.17
CA LYS A 227 -4.67 -16.77 -20.55
C LYS A 227 -3.16 -16.58 -20.49
N GLU A 228 -2.41 -17.65 -20.80
CA GLU A 228 -0.98 -17.54 -21.02
C GLU A 228 -0.78 -16.63 -22.22
N ILE A 229 -0.72 -15.31 -21.97
CA ILE A 229 -0.31 -14.36 -22.98
C ILE A 229 1.17 -14.62 -23.19
N THR A 230 1.47 -15.40 -24.22
CA THR A 230 2.83 -15.77 -24.58
C THR A 230 3.54 -14.49 -25.03
N PHE A 231 4.81 -14.29 -24.67
CA PHE A 231 5.61 -13.08 -24.97
C PHE A 231 5.52 -12.61 -26.45
N LYS A 232 5.23 -13.53 -27.38
CA LYS A 232 4.97 -13.25 -28.80
C LYS A 232 3.70 -12.43 -29.10
N GLU A 233 2.69 -12.43 -28.22
CA GLU A 233 1.46 -11.65 -28.37
C GLU A 233 1.64 -10.18 -27.98
N TRP A 234 2.64 -9.87 -27.16
CA TRP A 234 2.93 -8.50 -26.69
C TRP A 234 3.44 -7.57 -27.80
N TRP A 235 4.11 -8.12 -28.83
CA TRP A 235 4.69 -7.34 -29.94
C TRP A 235 3.72 -7.08 -31.10
N LYS A 236 2.50 -7.62 -31.04
CA LYS A 236 1.50 -7.52 -32.12
C LYS A 236 0.36 -6.54 -31.82
N LEU A 237 0.38 -5.91 -30.66
CA LEU A 237 -0.50 -4.81 -30.25
C LEU A 237 0.25 -3.48 -30.41
#